data_AF-A0A1I2V527-F1
#
_entry.id   AF-A0A1I2V527-F1
#
_cell.length_a   1.000
_cell.length_b   1.000
_cell.length_c   1.000
_cell.angle_alpha   90.00
_cell.angle_beta   90.00
_cell.angle_gamma   90.00
#
_symmetry.space_group_name_H-M   'P 1'
#
loop_
_entity.id
_entity.type
_entity.pdbx_description
1 polymer ?
#
loop_
_entity_poly.entity_id
_entity_poly.type
_entity_poly.pdbx_seq_one_letter_code
_entity_poly.pdbx_strand_id
1 'polypeptide(L)'
;MSKNTNGKIRLSKVSLLHYVRLIYRSVIFIALLVFYILSKVNGETQVIDRLEGTPLLILFVWVVFILEMVYRFFPSKLESPGCQKQFACNYKKTGKTDIIIQDNNATVLVLIIWIGFNIIFGGLHMMGILDDGFMLLLCSAYSVCDVICILFFCPFQTWLLKNKCCSTCRIYNWDYAMMFTPLFFVRKSYLWALLLISFILLIRWEITFYKHSERFSENTNSFLKCENCNEKLCAHKKQLHSLWNKVEEYYETREKLLKE
;
A
#
# COMPACT_ATOMS: atom_id res chain seq x y z
N MET A 1 -28.77 8.26 -5.33
CA MET A 1 -28.33 7.17 -6.24
C MET A 1 -28.72 7.58 -7.65
N SER A 2 -27.82 8.24 -8.39
CA SER A 2 -28.12 8.60 -9.79
C SER A 2 -27.87 7.37 -10.65
N LYS A 3 -28.94 6.60 -10.91
CA LYS A 3 -28.94 5.56 -11.93
C LYS A 3 -28.78 6.26 -13.28
N ASN A 4 -27.63 6.08 -13.93
CA ASN A 4 -27.48 6.46 -15.33
C ASN A 4 -27.49 5.18 -16.16
N THR A 5 -28.46 5.11 -17.06
CA THR A 5 -28.89 4.03 -17.96
C THR A 5 -27.87 3.79 -19.08
N ASN A 6 -26.63 3.49 -18.71
CA ASN A 6 -25.64 2.92 -19.62
C ASN A 6 -24.64 2.11 -18.80
N GLY A 7 -24.63 0.79 -19.01
CA GLY A 7 -23.86 -0.21 -18.25
C GLY A 7 -22.34 -0.12 -18.41
N LYS A 8 -21.75 1.08 -18.34
CA LYS A 8 -20.31 1.28 -18.15
C LYS A 8 -20.09 1.68 -16.69
N ILE A 9 -19.57 0.75 -15.90
CA ILE A 9 -19.10 0.99 -14.54
C ILE A 9 -17.96 2.01 -14.66
N ARG A 10 -18.22 3.28 -14.32
CA ARG A 10 -17.15 4.28 -14.25
C ARG A 10 -16.37 4.06 -12.96
N LEU A 11 -15.13 3.58 -13.08
CA LEU A 11 -14.19 3.58 -11.96
C LEU A 11 -14.08 5.00 -11.38
N SER A 12 -14.04 5.09 -10.05
CA SER A 12 -13.73 6.35 -9.38
C SER A 12 -12.31 6.78 -9.73
N LYS A 13 -12.06 8.10 -9.80
CA LYS A 13 -10.73 8.66 -10.09
C LYS A 13 -9.65 8.12 -9.13
N VAL A 14 -10.03 7.90 -7.87
CA VAL A 14 -9.14 7.34 -6.83
C VAL A 14 -8.79 5.88 -7.13
N SER A 15 -9.78 5.07 -7.51
CA SER A 15 -9.55 3.67 -7.88
C SER A 15 -8.70 3.57 -9.14
N LEU A 16 -8.96 4.42 -10.14
CA LEU A 16 -8.13 4.51 -11.36
C LEU A 16 -6.66 4.84 -11.01
N LEU A 17 -6.43 5.79 -10.09
CA LEU A 17 -5.09 6.15 -9.64
C LEU A 17 -4.37 4.94 -8.99
N HIS A 18 -5.08 4.16 -8.17
CA HIS A 18 -4.51 2.94 -7.59
C HIS A 18 -4.19 1.88 -8.66
N TYR A 19 -5.01 1.72 -9.70
CA TYR A 19 -4.67 0.83 -10.82
C TYR A 19 -3.47 1.31 -11.64
N VAL A 20 -3.38 2.61 -11.92
CA VAL A 20 -2.21 3.19 -12.58
C VAL A 20 -0.95 2.95 -11.74
N ARG A 21 -1.05 3.15 -10.41
CA ARG A 21 0.00 2.81 -9.45
C ARG A 21 0.41 1.34 -9.52
N LEU A 22 -0.55 0.43 -9.54
CA LEU A 22 -0.28 -1.00 -9.66
C LEU A 22 0.48 -1.33 -10.94
N ILE A 23 0.06 -0.78 -12.08
CA ILE A 23 0.68 -1.07 -13.38
C ILE A 23 2.13 -0.59 -13.40
N TYR A 24 2.39 0.68 -13.10
CA TYR A 24 3.76 1.19 -13.20
C TYR A 24 4.68 0.53 -12.17
N ARG A 25 4.21 0.28 -10.93
CA ARG A 25 5.03 -0.39 -9.90
C ARG A 25 5.31 -1.85 -10.26
N SER A 26 4.35 -2.54 -10.88
CA SER A 26 4.57 -3.91 -11.39
C SER A 26 5.60 -3.93 -12.52
N VAL A 27 5.55 -2.94 -13.42
CA VAL A 27 6.56 -2.79 -14.49
C VAL A 27 7.95 -2.54 -13.90
N ILE A 28 8.07 -1.65 -12.91
CA ILE A 28 9.34 -1.40 -12.21
C ILE A 28 9.84 -2.69 -11.52
N PHE A 29 8.96 -3.41 -10.81
CA PHE A 29 9.32 -4.65 -10.13
C PHE A 29 9.81 -5.72 -11.10
N ILE A 30 9.09 -5.95 -12.20
CA ILE A 30 9.47 -6.93 -13.23
C ILE A 30 10.80 -6.53 -13.87
N ALA A 31 10.98 -5.24 -14.19
CA ALA A 31 12.25 -4.75 -14.74
C ALA A 31 13.41 -5.02 -13.76
N LEU A 32 13.28 -4.63 -12.49
CA LEU A 32 14.29 -4.86 -11.46
C LEU A 32 14.55 -6.36 -11.24
N LEU A 33 13.52 -7.20 -11.28
CA LEU A 33 13.66 -8.65 -11.16
C LEU A 33 14.46 -9.24 -12.34
N VAL A 34 14.13 -8.84 -13.56
CA VAL A 34 14.85 -9.28 -14.76
C VAL A 34 16.30 -8.81 -14.71
N PHE A 35 16.55 -7.54 -14.35
CA PHE A 35 17.90 -7.03 -14.18
C PHE A 35 18.69 -7.80 -13.11
N TYR A 36 18.05 -8.08 -11.96
CA TYR A 36 18.66 -8.85 -10.87
C TYR A 36 19.06 -10.25 -11.33
N ILE A 37 18.17 -10.97 -12.01
CA ILE A 37 18.43 -12.33 -12.53
C ILE A 37 19.55 -12.29 -13.57
N LEU A 38 19.50 -11.38 -14.54
CA LEU A 38 20.52 -11.28 -15.59
C LEU A 38 21.91 -10.95 -15.01
N SER A 39 22.00 -10.04 -14.05
CA SER A 39 23.28 -9.73 -13.40
C SER A 39 23.83 -10.90 -12.58
N LYS A 40 22.97 -11.67 -11.88
CA LYS A 40 23.41 -12.90 -11.20
C LYS A 40 23.88 -13.98 -12.17
N VAL A 41 23.18 -14.16 -13.30
CA VAL A 41 23.56 -15.13 -14.35
C VAL A 41 24.89 -14.75 -15.00
N ASN A 42 25.13 -13.46 -15.21
CA ASN A 42 26.37 -12.95 -15.80
C ASN A 42 27.56 -12.91 -14.82
N GLY A 43 27.37 -13.29 -13.56
CA GLY A 43 28.42 -13.26 -12.54
C GLY A 43 28.82 -11.86 -12.07
N GLU A 44 27.98 -10.84 -12.33
CA GLU A 44 28.22 -9.48 -11.88
C GLU A 44 27.97 -9.39 -10.37
N THR A 45 28.94 -8.83 -9.65
CA THR A 45 28.96 -8.85 -8.18
C THR A 45 27.95 -7.92 -7.52
N GLN A 46 27.49 -6.85 -8.20
CA GLN A 46 26.54 -5.89 -7.61
C GLN A 46 25.54 -5.33 -8.65
N VAL A 47 24.26 -5.66 -8.46
CA VAL A 47 23.15 -5.20 -9.31
C VAL A 47 22.99 -3.67 -9.24
N ILE A 48 23.34 -3.06 -8.10
CA ILE A 48 23.27 -1.60 -7.91
C ILE A 48 24.27 -0.88 -8.81
N ASP A 49 25.47 -1.41 -9.01
CA ASP A 49 26.51 -0.73 -9.79
C ASP A 49 26.11 -0.63 -11.28
N ARG A 50 25.42 -1.64 -11.80
CA ARG A 50 24.84 -1.60 -13.15
C ARG A 50 23.65 -0.65 -13.25
N LEU A 51 22.83 -0.58 -12.20
CA LEU A 51 21.72 0.36 -12.11
C LEU A 51 22.23 1.82 -12.05
N GLU A 52 23.34 2.05 -11.34
CA GLU A 52 24.06 3.34 -11.31
C GLU A 52 24.63 3.71 -12.69
N GLY A 53 24.88 2.72 -13.56
CA GLY A 53 25.19 2.91 -14.99
C GLY A 53 24.02 3.44 -15.84
N THR A 54 22.79 3.43 -15.31
CA THR A 54 21.58 4.02 -15.94
C THR A 54 20.95 5.09 -15.03
N PRO A 55 21.65 6.22 -14.79
CA PRO A 55 21.27 7.21 -13.79
C PRO A 55 19.89 7.83 -14.03
N LEU A 56 19.44 7.90 -15.29
CA LEU A 56 18.13 8.44 -15.65
C LEU A 56 16.97 7.61 -15.09
N LEU A 57 17.10 6.28 -15.06
CA LEU A 57 16.04 5.39 -14.55
C LEU A 57 15.94 5.50 -13.02
N ILE A 58 17.08 5.47 -12.32
CA ILE A 58 17.12 5.69 -10.86
C ILE A 58 16.52 7.05 -10.51
N LEU A 59 16.95 8.11 -11.21
CA LEU A 59 16.46 9.46 -10.96
C LEU A 59 14.95 9.55 -11.19
N PHE A 60 14.44 8.96 -12.28
CA PHE A 60 13.01 8.95 -12.57
C PHE A 60 12.21 8.26 -11.46
N VAL A 61 12.60 7.04 -11.06
CA VAL A 61 11.94 6.28 -10.00
C VAL A 61 11.99 7.05 -8.67
N TRP A 62 13.16 7.61 -8.35
CA TRP A 62 13.36 8.42 -7.15
C TRP A 62 12.43 9.64 -7.13
N VAL A 63 12.39 10.42 -8.22
CA VAL A 63 11.54 11.60 -8.34
C VAL A 63 10.07 11.22 -8.21
N VAL A 64 9.62 10.15 -8.86
CA VAL A 64 8.22 9.69 -8.78
C VAL A 64 7.83 9.41 -7.32
N PHE A 65 8.62 8.62 -6.59
CA PHE A 65 8.31 8.29 -5.21
C PHE A 65 8.40 9.49 -4.25
N ILE A 66 9.38 10.38 -4.45
CA ILE A 66 9.47 11.63 -3.70
C ILE A 66 8.22 12.47 -3.92
N LEU A 67 7.80 12.68 -5.17
CA LEU A 67 6.61 13.46 -5.50
C LEU A 67 5.34 12.83 -4.90
N GLU A 68 5.19 11.50 -4.96
CA GLU A 68 4.06 10.82 -4.33
C GLU A 68 4.05 11.04 -2.80
N MET A 69 5.19 10.91 -2.13
CA MET A 69 5.30 11.14 -0.69
C MET A 69 5.05 12.60 -0.32
N VAL A 70 5.63 13.55 -1.07
CA VAL A 70 5.42 14.99 -0.86
C VAL A 70 3.95 15.35 -1.03
N TYR A 71 3.27 14.78 -2.01
CA TYR A 71 1.85 15.03 -2.23
C TYR A 71 0.97 14.61 -1.03
N ARG A 72 1.38 13.58 -0.28
CA ARG A 72 0.67 13.14 0.93
C ARG A 72 0.77 14.11 2.12
N PHE A 73 1.68 15.07 2.09
CA PHE A 73 1.69 16.13 3.09
C PHE A 73 0.53 17.12 2.91
N PHE A 74 -0.10 17.13 1.73
CA PHE A 74 -1.15 18.08 1.37
C PHE A 74 -2.51 17.40 1.18
N PRO A 75 -3.61 18.10 1.50
CA PRO A 75 -4.95 17.56 1.29
C PRO A 75 -5.23 17.47 -0.22
N SER A 76 -5.75 16.33 -0.67
CA SER A 76 -6.10 16.09 -2.07
C SER A 76 -7.40 15.31 -2.19
N LYS A 77 -8.21 15.69 -3.18
CA LYS A 77 -9.44 14.97 -3.55
C LYS A 77 -9.18 13.75 -4.44
N LEU A 78 -7.93 13.57 -4.90
CA LEU A 78 -7.53 12.43 -5.73
C LEU A 78 -7.06 11.23 -4.92
N GLU A 79 -6.72 11.44 -3.64
CA GLU A 79 -6.29 10.39 -2.71
C GLU A 79 -7.48 9.77 -1.97
N SER A 80 -7.27 8.56 -1.45
CA SER A 80 -8.32 7.85 -0.72
C SER A 80 -8.74 8.61 0.55
N PRO A 81 -10.01 8.46 0.98
CA PRO A 81 -10.47 8.95 2.28
C PRO A 81 -9.61 8.44 3.45
N GLY A 82 -8.99 7.26 3.29
CA GLY A 82 -8.06 6.69 4.26
C GLY A 82 -6.83 7.55 4.49
N CYS A 83 -6.19 8.06 3.44
CA CYS A 83 -5.05 8.98 3.56
C CYS A 83 -5.49 10.37 4.06
N GLN A 84 -6.68 10.80 3.63
CA GLN A 84 -7.15 12.17 3.79
C GLN A 84 -7.77 12.49 5.17
N LYS A 85 -8.01 11.47 6.01
CA LYS A 85 -8.62 11.63 7.34
C LYS A 85 -7.77 12.40 8.36
N GLN A 86 -6.45 12.46 8.16
CA GLN A 86 -5.56 13.23 9.03
C GLN A 86 -5.84 14.75 8.97
N PHE A 87 -6.37 15.24 7.84
CA PHE A 87 -6.54 16.67 7.57
C PHE A 87 -7.82 17.22 8.20
N ALA A 88 -7.70 18.36 8.87
CA ALA A 88 -8.82 19.04 9.51
C ALA A 88 -9.92 19.44 8.52
N CYS A 89 -9.57 19.80 7.27
CA CYS A 89 -10.54 20.19 6.24
C CYS A 89 -11.52 19.09 5.86
N ASN A 90 -11.15 17.82 6.08
CA ASN A 90 -11.99 16.65 5.79
C ASN A 90 -12.75 16.15 7.01
N TYR A 91 -12.52 16.72 8.19
CA TYR A 91 -13.19 16.33 9.42
C TYR A 91 -14.62 16.89 9.46
N LYS A 92 -15.61 16.01 9.54
CA LYS A 92 -17.02 16.38 9.63
C LYS A 92 -17.65 15.79 10.89
N LYS A 93 -17.92 16.65 11.88
CA LYS A 93 -18.49 16.25 13.18
C LYS A 93 -19.85 15.55 13.01
N THR A 94 -20.00 14.40 13.65
CA THR A 94 -21.28 13.64 13.69
C THR A 94 -22.17 14.04 14.88
N GLY A 95 -21.63 14.78 15.86
CA GLY A 95 -22.33 15.11 17.12
C GLY A 95 -22.15 14.07 18.24
N LYS A 96 -21.59 12.90 17.94
CA LYS A 96 -21.13 11.93 18.94
C LYS A 96 -19.70 12.23 19.38
N THR A 97 -19.40 12.03 20.66
CA THR A 97 -18.07 12.24 21.27
C THR A 97 -17.30 10.93 21.49
N ASP A 98 -17.95 9.78 21.33
CA ASP A 98 -17.33 8.48 21.61
C ASP A 98 -16.30 8.12 20.54
N ILE A 99 -15.03 8.25 20.90
CA ILE A 99 -13.89 7.89 20.06
C ILE A 99 -13.69 6.38 20.15
N ILE A 100 -14.27 5.66 19.18
CA ILE A 100 -14.02 4.22 19.01
C ILE A 100 -12.99 4.05 17.92
N ILE A 101 -11.80 3.59 18.29
CA ILE A 101 -10.73 3.22 17.37
C ILE A 101 -10.58 1.72 17.48
N GLN A 102 -10.76 1.02 16.36
CA GLN A 102 -10.63 -0.42 16.30
C GLN A 102 -9.17 -0.84 16.58
N ASP A 103 -9.01 -1.64 17.63
CA ASP A 103 -7.82 -2.35 18.15
C ASP A 103 -6.43 -1.71 17.99
N ASN A 104 -6.00 -1.00 19.04
CA ASN A 104 -4.62 -0.54 19.23
C ASN A 104 -3.63 -1.73 19.34
N ASN A 105 -4.02 -2.81 20.03
CA ASN A 105 -3.15 -3.97 20.23
C ASN A 105 -2.83 -4.70 18.91
N ALA A 106 -3.81 -4.81 18.01
CA ALA A 106 -3.59 -5.38 16.68
C ALA A 106 -2.64 -4.52 15.84
N THR A 107 -2.67 -3.19 16.01
CA THR A 107 -1.72 -2.28 15.34
C THR A 107 -0.29 -2.53 15.82
N VAL A 108 -0.09 -2.73 17.14
CA VAL A 108 1.22 -3.06 17.70
C VAL A 108 1.70 -4.42 17.20
N LEU A 109 0.82 -5.41 17.09
CA LEU A 109 1.16 -6.72 16.51
C LEU A 109 1.64 -6.59 15.06
N VAL A 110 0.97 -5.77 14.23
CA VAL A 110 1.41 -5.48 12.86
C VAL A 110 2.81 -4.85 12.86
N LEU A 111 3.07 -3.90 13.77
CA LEU A 111 4.38 -3.26 13.91
C LEU A 111 5.47 -4.29 14.26
N ILE A 112 5.21 -5.18 15.21
CA ILE A 112 6.16 -6.24 15.61
C ILE A 112 6.45 -7.18 14.45
N ILE A 113 5.42 -7.64 13.72
CA ILE A 113 5.58 -8.53 12.56
C ILE A 113 6.41 -7.83 11.47
N TRP A 114 6.11 -6.56 11.19
CA TRP A 114 6.82 -5.77 10.18
C TRP A 114 8.30 -5.57 10.53
N ILE A 115 8.60 -5.16 11.77
CA ILE A 115 9.98 -5.00 12.25
C ILE A 115 10.71 -6.34 12.25
N GLY A 116 10.09 -7.39 12.80
CA GLY A 116 10.68 -8.73 12.86
C GLY A 116 11.02 -9.28 11.47
N PHE A 117 10.12 -9.12 10.51
CA PHE A 117 10.37 -9.52 9.12
C PHE A 117 11.56 -8.76 8.53
N ASN A 118 11.64 -7.43 8.69
CA ASN A 118 12.76 -6.65 8.16
C ASN A 118 14.10 -6.95 8.86
N ILE A 119 14.09 -7.27 10.15
CA ILE A 119 15.29 -7.69 10.88
C ILE A 119 15.82 -9.02 10.32
N ILE A 120 14.95 -9.96 9.96
CA ILE A 120 15.38 -11.24 9.36
C ILE A 120 16.11 -10.98 8.04
N PHE A 121 15.50 -10.22 7.12
CA PHE A 121 16.12 -9.90 5.84
C PHE A 121 17.40 -9.06 6.02
N GLY A 122 17.37 -8.05 6.88
CA GLY A 122 18.52 -7.24 7.22
C GLY A 122 19.68 -8.05 7.81
N GLY A 123 19.38 -9.00 8.69
CA GLY A 123 20.38 -9.93 9.24
C GLY A 123 21.02 -10.80 8.16
N LEU A 124 20.22 -11.35 7.24
CA LEU A 124 20.73 -12.12 6.10
C LEU A 124 21.63 -11.28 5.16
N HIS A 125 21.32 -10.00 4.99
CA HIS A 125 22.15 -9.06 4.23
C HIS A 125 23.45 -8.71 4.94
N MET A 126 23.41 -8.47 6.25
CA MET A 126 24.62 -8.22 7.05
C MET A 126 25.56 -9.44 7.07
N MET A 127 25.02 -10.66 6.94
CA MET A 127 25.80 -11.89 6.77
C MET A 127 26.38 -12.07 5.36
N GLY A 128 26.06 -11.18 4.41
CA GLY A 128 26.50 -11.25 3.03
C GLY A 128 25.77 -12.30 2.18
N ILE A 129 24.70 -12.91 2.70
CA ILE A 129 23.88 -13.90 1.96
C ILE A 129 23.02 -13.19 0.90
N LEU A 130 22.49 -12.01 1.26
CA LEU A 130 21.70 -11.15 0.37
C LEU A 130 22.53 -9.93 -0.02
N ASP A 131 22.55 -9.58 -1.30
CA ASP A 131 23.18 -8.36 -1.79
C ASP A 131 22.23 -7.15 -1.76
N ASP A 132 22.79 -5.95 -1.93
CA ASP A 132 22.01 -4.70 -1.93
C ASP A 132 20.92 -4.70 -3.03
N GLY A 133 21.16 -5.39 -4.15
CA GLY A 133 20.18 -5.55 -5.23
C GLY A 133 18.93 -6.30 -4.78
N PHE A 134 19.10 -7.31 -3.93
CA PHE A 134 17.99 -8.04 -3.34
C PHE A 134 17.16 -7.13 -2.41
N MET A 135 17.80 -6.25 -1.63
CA MET A 135 17.08 -5.28 -0.79
C MET A 135 16.23 -4.30 -1.60
N LEU A 136 16.76 -3.85 -2.74
CA LEU A 136 16.00 -3.02 -3.67
C LEU A 136 14.82 -3.78 -4.28
N LEU A 137 15.01 -5.06 -4.64
CA LEU A 137 13.95 -5.93 -5.14
C LEU A 137 12.86 -6.14 -4.08
N LEU A 138 13.25 -6.35 -2.81
CA LEU A 138 12.33 -6.49 -1.69
C LEU A 138 11.50 -5.21 -1.47
N CYS A 139 12.13 -4.03 -1.51
CA CYS A 139 11.45 -2.75 -1.48
C CYS A 139 10.42 -2.61 -2.63
N SER A 140 10.81 -2.99 -3.85
CA SER A 140 9.91 -2.95 -5.00
C SER A 140 8.78 -3.97 -4.88
N ALA A 141 9.02 -5.16 -4.32
CA ALA A 141 7.99 -6.16 -4.05
C ALA A 141 6.95 -5.61 -3.07
N TYR A 142 7.39 -4.97 -1.98
CA TYR A 142 6.49 -4.30 -1.04
C TYR A 142 5.63 -3.23 -1.71
N SER A 143 6.20 -2.46 -2.65
CA SER A 143 5.48 -1.43 -3.42
C SER A 143 4.39 -1.95 -4.36
N VAL A 144 4.42 -3.24 -4.69
CA VAL A 144 3.37 -3.89 -5.49
C VAL A 144 2.35 -4.53 -4.55
N CYS A 145 2.83 -5.21 -3.52
CA CYS A 145 2.00 -5.87 -2.51
C CYS A 145 1.08 -4.89 -1.77
N ASP A 146 1.53 -3.67 -1.44
CA ASP A 146 0.70 -2.65 -0.77
C ASP A 146 -0.52 -2.24 -1.63
N VAL A 147 -0.31 -1.99 -2.93
CA VAL A 147 -1.38 -1.62 -3.86
C VAL A 147 -2.32 -2.79 -4.11
N ILE A 148 -1.78 -4.02 -4.23
CA ILE A 148 -2.59 -5.24 -4.30
C ILE A 148 -3.46 -5.37 -3.05
N CYS A 149 -2.90 -5.12 -1.87
CA CYS A 149 -3.63 -5.17 -0.61
C CYS A 149 -4.79 -4.17 -0.57
N ILE A 150 -4.57 -2.96 -1.10
CA ILE A 150 -5.60 -1.91 -1.17
C ILE A 150 -6.70 -2.27 -2.16
N LEU A 151 -6.35 -2.76 -3.36
CA LEU A 151 -7.31 -3.00 -4.45
C LEU A 151 -8.09 -4.31 -4.32
N PHE A 152 -7.42 -5.39 -3.91
CA PHE A 152 -7.98 -6.74 -3.94
C PHE A 152 -8.23 -7.29 -2.54
N PHE A 153 -7.17 -7.49 -1.75
CA PHE A 153 -7.28 -8.14 -0.45
C PHE A 153 -6.14 -7.76 0.50
N CYS A 154 -6.48 -7.08 1.60
CA CYS A 154 -5.54 -6.77 2.66
C CYS A 154 -5.61 -7.83 3.79
N PRO A 155 -4.54 -8.62 4.01
CA PRO A 155 -4.49 -9.60 5.10
C PRO A 155 -4.50 -8.92 6.47
N PHE A 156 -3.84 -7.77 6.62
CA PHE A 156 -3.81 -7.02 7.87
C PHE A 156 -5.20 -6.56 8.31
N GLN A 157 -6.02 -6.11 7.35
CA GLN A 157 -7.39 -5.68 7.63
C GLN A 157 -8.30 -6.84 8.01
N THR A 158 -8.15 -7.99 7.34
CA THR A 158 -9.07 -9.13 7.52
C THR A 158 -8.72 -9.97 8.76
N TRP A 159 -7.43 -10.24 8.97
CA TRP A 159 -6.98 -11.16 10.01
C TRP A 159 -6.63 -10.47 11.33
N LEU A 160 -5.97 -9.31 11.26
CA LEU A 160 -5.42 -8.66 12.46
C LEU A 160 -6.32 -7.54 12.98
N LEU A 161 -6.58 -6.52 12.16
CA LEU A 161 -7.29 -5.31 12.59
C LEU A 161 -8.81 -5.45 12.59
N LYS A 162 -9.35 -6.42 11.83
CA LYS A 162 -10.79 -6.71 11.68
C LYS A 162 -11.65 -5.47 11.35
N ASN A 163 -11.06 -4.50 10.64
CA ASN A 163 -11.72 -3.26 10.25
C ASN A 163 -12.70 -3.51 9.09
N LYS A 164 -13.78 -2.72 9.02
CA LYS A 164 -14.76 -2.84 7.91
C LYS A 164 -14.24 -2.30 6.58
N CYS A 165 -13.38 -1.26 6.62
CA CYS A 165 -12.90 -0.56 5.44
C CYS A 165 -11.44 -0.10 5.60
N CYS A 166 -10.72 0.04 4.48
CA CYS A 166 -9.38 0.62 4.44
C CYS A 166 -9.38 2.10 4.88
N SER A 167 -10.49 2.83 4.70
CA SER A 167 -10.61 4.23 5.14
C SER A 167 -10.53 4.40 6.66
N THR A 168 -11.08 3.46 7.42
CA THR A 168 -11.03 3.46 8.89
C THR A 168 -9.75 2.84 9.44
N CYS A 169 -8.95 2.17 8.60
CA CYS A 169 -7.74 1.48 9.00
C CYS A 169 -6.65 2.41 9.56
N ARG A 170 -6.10 2.12 10.74
CA ARG A 170 -5.05 2.94 11.37
C ARG A 170 -3.73 2.93 10.60
N ILE A 171 -3.30 1.76 10.13
CA ILE A 171 -2.02 1.57 9.44
C ILE A 171 -2.07 1.98 7.95
N TYR A 172 -3.14 2.62 7.48
CA TYR A 172 -3.30 2.92 6.05
C TYR A 172 -2.13 3.77 5.50
N ASN A 173 -1.64 4.74 6.28
CA ASN A 173 -0.55 5.62 5.85
C ASN A 173 0.84 5.14 6.31
N TRP A 174 0.96 3.88 6.74
CA TRP A 174 2.26 3.25 7.07
C TRP A 174 2.93 2.64 5.82
N ASP A 175 2.21 2.57 4.71
CA ASP A 175 2.61 1.94 3.46
C ASP A 175 3.99 2.38 2.95
N TYR A 176 4.28 3.68 2.83
CA TYR A 176 5.60 4.13 2.37
C TYR A 176 6.73 3.80 3.35
N ALA A 177 6.47 3.88 4.66
CA ALA A 177 7.48 3.51 5.65
C ALA A 177 7.78 2.01 5.56
N MET A 178 6.73 1.17 5.48
CA MET A 178 6.84 -0.28 5.28
C MET A 178 7.59 -0.61 4.00
N MET A 179 7.25 0.06 2.90
CA MET A 179 7.85 -0.14 1.59
C MET A 179 9.35 0.13 1.59
N PHE A 180 9.79 1.24 2.19
CA PHE A 180 11.19 1.66 2.15
C PHE A 180 12.07 1.09 3.27
N THR A 181 11.50 0.44 4.30
CA THR A 181 12.28 -0.12 5.43
C THR A 181 13.46 -1.01 5.02
N PRO A 182 13.36 -1.88 3.99
CA PRO A 182 14.50 -2.69 3.56
C PRO A 182 15.74 -1.85 3.19
N LEU A 183 15.54 -0.61 2.75
CA LEU A 183 16.62 0.30 2.35
C LEU A 183 17.47 0.79 3.53
N PHE A 184 17.02 0.61 4.78
CA PHE A 184 17.80 0.94 5.97
C PHE A 184 19.16 0.22 6.00
N PHE A 185 19.22 -0.99 5.44
CA PHE A 185 20.43 -1.82 5.42
C PHE A 185 21.37 -1.48 4.24
N VAL A 186 20.90 -0.71 3.25
CA VAL A 186 21.67 -0.36 2.04
C VAL A 186 22.39 0.97 2.24
N ARG A 187 23.71 1.02 1.97
CA ARG A 187 24.56 2.20 2.23
C ARG A 187 24.65 3.17 1.05
N LYS A 188 23.51 3.55 0.45
CA LYS A 188 23.46 4.51 -0.67
C LYS A 188 22.64 5.75 -0.31
N SER A 189 23.23 6.94 -0.47
CA SER A 189 22.68 8.21 0.04
C SER A 189 21.30 8.58 -0.51
N TYR A 190 21.05 8.36 -1.80
CA TYR A 190 19.76 8.69 -2.43
C TYR A 190 18.61 7.80 -1.92
N LEU A 191 18.90 6.55 -1.52
CA LEU A 191 17.93 5.63 -0.92
C LEU A 191 17.57 6.07 0.50
N TRP A 192 18.54 6.57 1.26
CA TRP A 192 18.32 7.13 2.59
C TRP A 192 17.43 8.38 2.57
N ALA A 193 17.46 9.18 1.49
CA ALA A 193 16.53 10.31 1.34
C ALA A 193 15.07 9.84 1.23
N LEU A 194 14.79 8.77 0.48
CA LEU A 194 13.46 8.16 0.39
C LEU A 194 13.00 7.63 1.75
N LEU A 195 13.90 6.95 2.44
CA LEU A 195 13.66 6.41 3.78
C LEU A 195 13.32 7.52 4.78
N LEU A 196 14.09 8.61 4.79
CA LEU A 196 13.87 9.72 5.71
C LEU A 196 12.49 10.35 5.52
N ILE A 197 12.10 10.62 4.27
CA ILE A 197 10.80 11.25 3.97
C ILE A 197 9.65 10.32 4.34
N SER A 198 9.78 9.00 4.13
CA SER A 198 8.75 8.03 4.49
C SER A 198 8.54 7.95 6.01
N PHE A 199 9.63 8.00 6.80
CA PHE A 199 9.53 8.07 8.26
C PHE A 199 8.97 9.41 8.75
N ILE A 200 9.28 10.53 8.11
CA ILE A 200 8.67 11.83 8.44
C ILE A 200 7.14 11.77 8.24
N LEU A 201 6.67 11.14 7.16
CA LEU A 201 5.24 10.91 6.93
C LEU A 201 4.60 10.05 8.03
N LEU A 202 5.28 8.97 8.43
CA LEU A 202 4.81 8.08 9.50
C LEU A 202 4.72 8.82 10.84
N ILE A 203 5.76 9.56 11.21
CA ILE A 203 5.80 10.34 12.46
C ILE A 203 4.69 11.38 12.47
N ARG A 204 4.52 12.14 11.38
CA ARG A 204 3.44 13.12 11.26
C ARG A 204 2.06 12.46 11.41
N TRP A 205 1.88 11.30 10.80
CA TRP A 205 0.63 10.53 10.90
C TRP A 205 0.33 10.12 12.34
N GLU A 206 1.29 9.52 13.05
CA GLU A 206 1.12 9.11 14.44
C GLU A 206 0.89 10.32 15.36
N ILE A 207 1.63 11.42 15.18
CA ILE A 207 1.39 12.67 15.95
C ILE A 207 -0.04 13.15 15.73
N THR A 208 -0.53 13.14 14.50
CA THR A 208 -1.90 13.57 14.18
C THR A 208 -2.93 12.62 14.77
N PHE A 209 -2.66 11.32 14.78
CA PHE A 209 -3.50 10.32 15.41
C PHE A 209 -3.63 10.55 16.92
N TYR A 210 -2.52 10.81 17.63
CA TYR A 210 -2.55 11.06 19.07
C TYR A 210 -3.17 12.41 19.43
N LYS A 211 -2.89 13.47 18.67
CA LYS A 211 -3.44 14.81 18.92
C LYS A 211 -4.90 14.96 18.51
N HIS A 212 -5.32 14.26 17.46
CA HIS A 212 -6.64 14.40 16.83
C HIS A 212 -7.28 13.04 16.54
N SER A 213 -7.38 12.21 17.57
CA SER A 213 -7.92 10.86 17.49
C SER A 213 -9.39 10.84 17.03
N GLU A 214 -10.13 11.93 17.27
CA GLU A 214 -11.50 12.15 16.80
C GLU A 214 -11.63 12.16 15.27
N ARG A 215 -10.55 12.41 14.52
CA ARG A 215 -10.59 12.39 13.05
C ARG A 215 -10.56 10.97 12.49
N PHE A 216 -10.05 10.02 13.26
CA PHE A 216 -9.79 8.65 12.84
C PHE A 216 -10.94 7.69 13.17
N SER A 217 -11.89 8.10 14.02
CA SER A 217 -13.07 7.29 14.37
C SER A 217 -14.26 7.60 13.45
N GLU A 218 -14.93 6.55 13.00
CA GLU A 218 -16.16 6.65 12.18
C GLU A 218 -17.34 7.26 12.97
N ASN A 219 -17.33 7.13 14.31
CA ASN A 219 -18.37 7.66 15.17
C ASN A 219 -18.36 9.19 15.21
N THR A 220 -17.16 9.77 15.34
CA THR A 220 -16.95 11.21 15.49
C THR A 220 -16.78 11.91 14.14
N ASN A 221 -16.26 11.20 13.12
CA ASN A 221 -16.02 11.74 11.77
C ASN A 221 -16.94 11.10 10.71
N SER A 222 -17.98 11.84 10.32
CA SER A 222 -18.93 11.40 9.29
C SER A 222 -18.32 11.27 7.89
N PHE A 223 -17.15 11.86 7.63
CA PHE A 223 -16.42 11.68 6.36
C PHE A 223 -16.01 10.23 6.11
N LEU A 224 -15.79 9.45 7.17
CA LEU A 224 -15.37 8.06 7.09
C LEU A 224 -16.53 7.08 6.87
N LYS A 225 -17.78 7.54 7.09
CA LYS A 225 -18.97 6.70 6.94
C LYS A 225 -19.18 6.28 5.50
N CYS A 226 -19.69 5.07 5.32
CA CYS A 226 -19.97 4.49 4.01
C CYS A 226 -20.90 5.38 3.14
N GLU A 227 -21.85 6.07 3.77
CA GLU A 227 -22.79 7.00 3.10
C GLU A 227 -22.07 8.14 2.36
N ASN A 228 -20.93 8.60 2.89
CA ASN A 228 -20.13 9.69 2.35
C ASN A 228 -18.91 9.19 1.53
N CYS A 229 -18.80 7.88 1.30
CA CYS A 229 -17.67 7.29 0.60
C CYS A 229 -17.77 7.46 -0.93
N ASN A 230 -16.84 8.22 -1.50
CA ASN A 230 -16.74 8.47 -2.94
C ASN A 230 -16.02 7.36 -3.72
N GLU A 231 -15.27 6.51 -3.03
CA GLU A 231 -14.38 5.53 -3.67
C GLU A 231 -15.04 4.15 -3.83
N LYS A 232 -15.93 3.77 -2.90
CA LYS A 232 -16.68 2.51 -2.88
C LYS A 232 -15.83 1.26 -3.19
N LEU A 233 -14.55 1.27 -2.81
CA LEU A 233 -13.60 0.18 -3.04
C LEU A 233 -14.10 -1.16 -2.45
N CYS A 234 -14.81 -1.11 -1.31
CA CYS A 234 -15.45 -2.28 -0.70
C CYS A 234 -16.52 -2.91 -1.60
N ALA A 235 -17.28 -2.12 -2.37
CA ALA A 235 -18.28 -2.65 -3.29
C ALA A 235 -17.60 -3.36 -4.47
N HIS A 236 -16.48 -2.80 -4.96
CA HIS A 236 -15.66 -3.43 -5.99
C HIS A 236 -15.06 -4.77 -5.50
N LYS A 237 -14.46 -4.79 -4.31
CA LYS A 237 -13.93 -6.02 -3.70
C LYS A 237 -15.00 -7.10 -3.54
N LYS A 238 -16.20 -6.74 -3.08
CA LYS A 238 -17.33 -7.69 -2.92
C LYS A 238 -17.82 -8.23 -4.27
N GLN A 239 -17.85 -7.39 -5.31
CA GLN A 239 -18.21 -7.82 -6.66
C GLN A 239 -17.17 -8.78 -7.25
N LEU A 240 -15.88 -8.48 -7.10
CA LEU A 240 -14.81 -9.35 -7.58
C LEU A 240 -14.87 -10.72 -6.91
N HIS A 241 -15.12 -10.75 -5.59
CA HIS A 241 -15.28 -11.99 -4.86
C HIS A 241 -16.50 -12.79 -5.32
N SER A 242 -17.62 -12.12 -5.60
CA SER A 242 -18.80 -12.77 -6.18
C SER A 242 -18.55 -13.32 -7.58
N LEU A 243 -17.73 -12.66 -8.40
CA LEU A 243 -17.35 -13.16 -9.72
C LEU A 243 -16.45 -14.39 -9.61
N TRP A 244 -15.47 -14.37 -8.71
CA TRP A 244 -14.63 -15.55 -8.45
C TRP A 244 -15.45 -16.76 -8.03
N ASN A 245 -16.38 -16.61 -7.08
CA ASN A 245 -17.23 -17.71 -6.65
C ASN A 245 -18.06 -18.30 -7.82
N LYS A 246 -18.55 -17.45 -8.73
CA LYS A 246 -19.29 -17.91 -9.92
C LYS A 246 -18.39 -18.64 -10.93
N VAL A 247 -17.15 -18.20 -11.08
CA VAL A 247 -16.16 -18.83 -11.96
C VAL A 247 -15.78 -20.21 -11.40
N GLU A 248 -15.56 -20.30 -10.08
CA GLU A 248 -15.28 -21.54 -9.38
C GLU A 248 -16.43 -22.55 -9.54
N GLU A 249 -17.68 -22.11 -9.30
CA GLU A 249 -18.88 -22.91 -9.51
C GLU A 249 -19.02 -23.41 -10.96
N TYR A 250 -18.68 -22.58 -11.95
CA TYR A 250 -18.66 -22.98 -13.37
C TYR A 250 -17.62 -24.06 -13.67
N TYR A 251 -16.40 -23.92 -13.14
CA TYR A 251 -15.34 -24.92 -13.35
C TYR A 251 -15.67 -26.24 -12.66
N GLU A 252 -16.21 -26.22 -11.43
CA GLU A 252 -16.65 -27.44 -10.74
C GLU A 252 -17.78 -28.16 -11.50
N THR A 253 -18.75 -27.40 -12.02
CA THR A 253 -19.85 -27.96 -12.81
C THR A 253 -19.33 -28.59 -14.10
N ARG A 254 -18.42 -27.90 -14.80
CA ARG A 254 -17.79 -28.41 -16.03
C ARG A 254 -16.94 -29.65 -15.76
N GLU A 255 -16.20 -29.69 -14.66
CA GLU A 255 -15.39 -30.86 -14.28
C GLU A 255 -16.26 -32.09 -13.98
N LYS A 256 -17.42 -31.90 -13.34
CA LYS A 256 -18.40 -32.99 -13.15
C LYS A 256 -18.92 -33.51 -14.49
N LEU A 257 -19.31 -32.62 -15.40
CA LEU A 257 -19.81 -32.99 -16.74
C LEU A 257 -18.76 -33.70 -17.63
N LEU A 258 -17.47 -33.53 -17.36
CA LEU A 258 -16.40 -34.20 -18.10
C LEU A 258 -15.99 -35.56 -17.50
N LYS A 259 -16.44 -35.86 -16.28
CA LYS A 259 -16.20 -37.13 -15.57
C LYS A 259 -17.37 -38.11 -15.67
N GLU A 260 -18.54 -37.63 -16.08
CA GLU A 260 -19.72 -38.42 -16.50
C GLU A 260 -19.63 -38.79 -18.00
#